data_AF-A0A4Z0P725-F1
#
_entry.id   AF-A0A4Z0P725-F1
#
_cell.length_a   1.000
_cell.length_b   1.000
_cell.length_c   1.000
_cell.angle_alpha   90.00
_cell.angle_beta   90.00
_cell.angle_gamma   90.00
#
_symmetry.space_group_name_H-M   'P 1'
#
loop_
_entity.id
_entity.type
_entity.pdbx_description
1 polymer ?
#
loop_
_entity_poly.entity_id
_entity_poly.type
_entity_poly.pdbx_seq_one_letter_code
_entity_poly.pdbx_strand_id
1 'polypeptide(L)'
;MVVMKRTSRRQFSAALSPLAQPSVTEKMTAAEFRASQQRTPASGTTTPDAGRSAHRSKKPATPTNSLTKALLVLLTLEGCTVWRQNNAGVFDNTLQVWRAGSSNPGISDILGYHRATGRFLAIEVKVGKDKLRPEQITFLEEVRRAGGFACEGRSLEQVRQEFTQWRHSLGA
;
A
#
# COMPACT_ATOMS: atom_id res chain seq x y z
N MET A 1 47.86 53.43 5.38
CA MET A 1 48.40 52.81 6.61
C MET A 1 47.44 53.09 7.77
N VAL A 2 46.40 52.27 7.96
CA VAL A 2 45.48 52.36 9.12
C VAL A 2 44.93 50.96 9.47
N VAL A 3 45.54 50.40 10.53
CA VAL A 3 44.97 49.66 11.67
C VAL A 3 43.83 48.65 11.44
N MET A 4 44.26 47.39 11.48
CA MET A 4 43.62 46.15 11.94
C MET A 4 42.63 46.33 13.10
N LYS A 5 41.39 45.85 12.95
CA LYS A 5 40.51 45.48 14.09
C LYS A 5 40.07 44.03 13.93
N ARG A 6 40.58 43.19 14.84
CA ARG A 6 40.15 41.81 15.06
C ARG A 6 38.78 41.83 15.74
N THR A 7 37.86 41.00 15.27
CA THR A 7 36.61 40.71 16.01
C THR A 7 36.25 39.23 15.89
N SER A 8 36.66 38.50 16.93
CA SER A 8 36.02 37.36 17.59
C SER A 8 35.11 36.41 16.79
N ARG A 9 35.56 35.14 16.68
CA ARG A 9 34.71 33.95 16.51
C ARG A 9 33.54 34.00 17.49
N ARG A 10 32.30 33.93 17.00
CA ARG A 10 31.14 33.57 17.84
C ARG A 10 31.10 32.05 17.94
N GLN A 11 31.41 31.54 19.13
CA GLN A 11 31.04 30.20 19.55
C GLN A 11 29.53 30.19 19.78
N PHE A 12 28.80 29.35 19.04
CA PHE A 12 27.43 29.00 19.42
C PHE A 12 27.49 27.77 20.33
N SER A 13 27.33 28.01 21.63
CA SER A 13 27.05 27.00 22.64
C SER A 13 25.62 26.54 22.46
N ALA A 14 25.43 25.32 21.94
CA ALA A 14 24.13 24.66 21.93
C ALA A 14 23.84 24.09 23.33
N ALA A 15 23.04 24.81 24.12
CA ALA A 15 22.41 24.22 25.30
C ALA A 15 21.14 23.49 24.82
N LEU A 16 21.24 22.17 24.64
CA LEU A 16 20.09 21.28 24.48
C LEU A 16 19.51 21.01 25.87
N SER A 17 18.31 21.53 26.14
CA SER A 17 17.49 21.05 27.25
C SER A 17 17.12 19.58 27.03
N PRO A 18 17.21 18.70 28.05
CA PRO A 18 16.72 17.34 27.91
C PRO A 18 15.19 17.35 27.92
N LEU A 19 14.60 16.97 26.79
CA LEU A 19 13.19 16.59 26.70
C LEU A 19 12.99 15.32 27.54
N ALA A 20 12.10 15.39 28.52
CA ALA A 20 11.65 14.25 29.31
C ALA A 20 11.06 13.19 28.37
N GLN A 21 11.61 11.98 28.42
CA GLN A 21 11.05 10.84 27.71
C GLN A 21 9.90 10.23 28.51
N PRO A 22 8.74 9.90 27.91
CA PRO A 22 7.76 9.06 28.58
C PRO A 22 8.30 7.62 28.67
N SER A 23 8.50 7.15 29.90
CA SER A 23 8.84 5.76 30.20
C SER A 23 7.60 4.88 30.06
N VAL A 24 7.39 4.29 28.88
CA VAL A 24 6.44 3.18 28.72
C VAL A 24 7.25 1.89 28.77
N THR A 25 7.30 1.30 29.96
CA THR A 25 7.88 -0.02 30.18
C THR A 25 6.81 -0.93 30.75
N GLU A 26 6.04 -1.56 29.87
CA GLU A 26 5.46 -2.87 30.17
C GLU A 26 5.69 -3.74 28.95
N LYS A 27 6.76 -4.55 29.02
CA LYS A 27 6.99 -5.62 28.05
C LYS A 27 6.04 -6.75 28.42
N MET A 28 4.92 -6.89 27.71
CA MET A 28 4.17 -8.14 27.73
C MET A 28 5.12 -9.27 27.32
N THR A 29 5.15 -10.31 28.13
CA THR A 29 6.01 -11.47 27.87
C THR A 29 5.48 -12.27 26.69
N ALA A 30 6.37 -12.99 25.99
CA ALA A 30 5.98 -13.86 24.87
C ALA A 30 4.97 -14.96 25.28
N ALA A 31 4.87 -15.27 26.59
CA ALA A 31 3.88 -16.18 27.14
C ALA A 31 2.47 -15.56 27.18
N GLU A 32 2.36 -14.29 27.58
CA GLU A 32 1.08 -13.56 27.66
C GLU A 32 0.50 -13.27 26.27
N PHE A 33 1.34 -13.02 25.27
CA PHE A 33 0.91 -12.87 23.88
C PHE A 33 0.39 -14.19 23.27
N ARG A 34 0.95 -15.34 23.66
CA ARG A 34 0.46 -16.66 23.20
C ARG A 34 -0.87 -17.03 23.85
N ALA A 35 -1.05 -16.69 25.13
CA ALA A 35 -2.30 -16.94 25.85
C ALA A 35 -3.48 -16.09 25.32
N SER A 36 -3.22 -14.88 24.79
CA SER A 36 -4.27 -14.02 24.21
C SER A 36 -4.79 -14.51 22.85
N GLN A 37 -4.01 -15.33 22.13
CA GLN A 37 -4.39 -15.90 20.83
C GLN A 37 -5.12 -17.25 20.91
N GLN A 38 -5.21 -17.87 22.10
CA GLN A 38 -5.78 -19.21 22.29
C GLN A 38 -7.12 -19.23 23.03
N ARG A 39 -8.00 -18.25 22.78
CA ARG A 39 -9.42 -18.41 23.13
C ARG A 39 -10.13 -19.17 22.01
N THR A 40 -10.16 -20.49 22.10
CA THR A 40 -11.04 -21.34 21.31
C THR A 40 -12.50 -21.12 21.75
N PRO A 41 -13.46 -20.86 20.85
CA PRO A 41 -14.87 -20.94 21.21
C PRO A 41 -15.26 -22.41 21.45
N ALA A 42 -16.01 -22.64 22.53
CA ALA A 42 -16.54 -23.94 22.92
C ALA A 42 -17.37 -24.57 21.79
N SER A 43 -17.17 -25.86 21.56
CA SER A 43 -17.92 -26.65 20.57
C SER A 43 -19.38 -26.82 21.01
N GLY A 44 -20.28 -26.07 20.40
CA GLY A 44 -21.71 -26.36 20.41
C GLY A 44 -22.04 -27.34 19.28
N THR A 45 -22.49 -28.54 19.65
CA THR A 45 -23.06 -29.51 18.72
C THR A 45 -24.38 -28.98 18.16
N THR A 46 -24.44 -28.68 16.87
CA THR A 46 -25.69 -28.48 16.14
C THR A 46 -25.73 -29.37 14.89
N THR A 47 -26.83 -30.11 14.80
CA THR A 47 -27.27 -31.05 13.77
C THR A 47 -27.19 -30.44 12.35
N PRO A 48 -26.85 -31.20 11.29
CA PRO A 48 -26.84 -30.66 9.94
C PRO A 48 -28.27 -30.56 9.40
N ASP A 49 -28.82 -29.35 9.34
CA ASP A 49 -29.98 -29.05 8.50
C ASP A 49 -29.49 -28.87 7.05
N ALA A 50 -29.95 -29.74 6.17
CA ALA A 50 -29.65 -29.75 4.75
C ALA A 50 -30.41 -28.62 4.03
N GLY A 51 -30.04 -27.37 4.32
CA GLY A 51 -30.52 -26.18 3.63
C GLY A 51 -29.88 -26.04 2.26
N ARG A 52 -30.67 -26.27 1.21
CA ARG A 52 -30.31 -26.07 -0.21
C ARG A 52 -29.71 -24.68 -0.43
N SER A 53 -28.38 -24.61 -0.63
CA SER A 53 -27.68 -23.35 -0.92
C SER A 53 -28.16 -22.79 -2.25
N ALA A 54 -28.99 -21.74 -2.20
CA ALA A 54 -29.42 -21.01 -3.38
C ALA A 54 -28.18 -20.36 -4.03
N HIS A 55 -27.88 -20.76 -5.26
CA HIS A 55 -26.77 -20.21 -6.05
C HIS A 55 -27.08 -18.74 -6.35
N ARG A 56 -26.62 -17.82 -5.49
CA ARG A 56 -26.76 -16.38 -5.71
C ARG A 56 -25.96 -16.02 -6.96
N SER A 57 -26.64 -15.54 -7.99
CA SER A 57 -25.98 -15.07 -9.21
C SER A 57 -24.97 -13.97 -8.86
N LYS A 58 -23.71 -14.14 -9.28
CA LYS A 58 -22.67 -13.12 -9.07
C LYS A 58 -23.05 -11.90 -9.89
N LYS A 59 -23.08 -10.70 -9.27
CA LYS A 59 -23.23 -9.43 -9.99
C LYS A 59 -22.14 -9.34 -11.09
N PRO A 60 -22.47 -8.76 -12.26
CA PRO A 60 -21.48 -8.58 -13.33
C PRO A 60 -20.33 -7.71 -12.84
N ALA A 61 -19.11 -8.02 -13.29
CA ALA A 61 -17.93 -7.27 -12.91
C ALA A 61 -17.99 -5.85 -13.49
N THR A 62 -17.66 -4.85 -12.66
CA THR A 62 -17.53 -3.46 -13.13
C THR A 62 -16.33 -3.34 -14.08
N PRO A 63 -16.32 -2.35 -15.01
CA PRO A 63 -15.19 -2.13 -15.91
C PRO A 63 -13.85 -1.98 -15.17
N THR A 64 -13.81 -1.22 -14.07
CA THR A 64 -12.62 -1.07 -13.21
C THR A 64 -12.13 -2.40 -12.65
N ASN A 65 -13.05 -3.23 -12.13
CA ASN A 65 -12.70 -4.53 -11.57
C ASN A 65 -12.19 -5.49 -12.65
N SER A 66 -12.79 -5.47 -13.84
CA SER A 66 -12.35 -6.30 -14.97
C SER A 66 -10.94 -5.90 -15.43
N LEU A 67 -10.68 -4.59 -15.60
CA LEU A 67 -9.35 -4.09 -15.96
C LEU A 67 -8.32 -4.40 -14.87
N THR A 68 -8.65 -4.18 -13.59
CA THR A 68 -7.77 -4.50 -12.45
C THR A 68 -7.33 -5.96 -12.49
N LYS A 69 -8.27 -6.90 -12.67
CA LYS A 69 -7.96 -8.34 -12.75
C LYS A 69 -7.06 -8.66 -13.93
N ALA A 70 -7.35 -8.09 -15.10
CA ALA A 70 -6.55 -8.32 -16.28
C ALA A 70 -5.11 -7.81 -16.12
N LEU A 71 -4.94 -6.64 -15.50
CA LEU A 71 -3.61 -6.07 -15.20
C LEU A 71 -2.84 -6.92 -14.19
N LEU A 72 -3.50 -7.45 -13.15
CA LEU A 72 -2.86 -8.38 -12.22
C LEU A 72 -2.30 -9.62 -12.93
N VAL A 73 -3.08 -10.21 -13.85
CA VAL A 73 -2.64 -11.37 -14.65
C VAL A 73 -1.47 -10.99 -15.55
N LEU A 74 -1.60 -9.89 -16.32
CA LEU A 74 -0.54 -9.41 -17.21
C LEU A 74 0.79 -9.23 -16.46
N LEU A 75 0.79 -8.45 -15.38
CA LEU A 75 2.02 -8.17 -14.62
C LEU A 75 2.59 -9.42 -13.96
N THR A 76 1.74 -10.36 -13.56
CA THR A 76 2.19 -11.65 -13.03
C THR A 76 2.97 -12.46 -14.06
N LEU A 77 2.45 -12.51 -15.29
CA LEU A 77 3.09 -13.17 -16.44
C LEU A 77 4.38 -12.47 -16.86
N GLU A 78 4.44 -11.14 -16.73
CA GLU A 78 5.62 -10.32 -17.01
C GLU A 78 6.71 -10.37 -15.91
N GLY A 79 6.57 -11.28 -14.93
CA GLY A 79 7.61 -11.52 -13.93
C GLY A 79 7.44 -10.73 -12.64
N CYS A 80 6.28 -10.14 -12.37
CA CYS A 80 6.02 -9.38 -11.13
C CYS A 80 5.18 -10.17 -10.13
N THR A 81 5.39 -9.93 -8.84
CA THR A 81 4.44 -10.30 -7.79
C THR A 81 3.58 -9.09 -7.48
N VAL A 82 2.28 -9.17 -7.72
CA VAL A 82 1.33 -8.04 -7.60
C VAL A 82 0.06 -8.44 -6.84
N TRP A 83 -0.56 -7.47 -6.17
CA TRP A 83 -1.84 -7.63 -5.50
C TRP A 83 -2.71 -6.38 -5.67
N ARG A 84 -4.02 -6.55 -5.51
CA ARG A 84 -4.94 -5.42 -5.39
C ARG A 84 -4.82 -4.83 -3.99
N GLN A 85 -4.58 -3.54 -3.90
CA GLN A 85 -4.62 -2.82 -2.63
C GLN A 85 -6.05 -2.38 -2.32
N ASN A 86 -6.50 -2.63 -1.09
CA ASN A 86 -7.80 -2.17 -0.62
C ASN A 86 -7.66 -0.83 0.12
N ASN A 87 -7.79 0.27 -0.62
CA ASN A 87 -7.67 1.62 -0.06
C ASN A 87 -8.96 2.12 0.60
N ALA A 88 -10.11 1.55 0.24
CA ALA A 88 -11.39 1.91 0.83
C ALA A 88 -11.50 1.37 2.25
N GLY A 89 -12.09 2.15 3.15
CA GLY A 89 -12.45 1.62 4.45
C GLY A 89 -13.45 0.48 4.31
N VAL A 90 -13.59 -0.28 5.40
CA VAL A 90 -14.46 -1.46 5.43
C VAL A 90 -15.36 -1.34 6.64
N PHE A 91 -16.66 -1.52 6.43
CA PHE A 91 -17.59 -1.70 7.53
C PHE A 91 -17.35 -3.06 8.19
N ASP A 92 -17.05 -3.03 9.47
CA ASP A 92 -16.87 -4.23 10.28
C ASP A 92 -18.23 -4.67 10.84
N ASN A 93 -18.77 -5.77 10.32
CA ASN A 93 -20.10 -6.25 10.74
C ASN A 93 -20.10 -6.84 12.16
N THR A 94 -18.95 -7.21 12.71
CA THR A 94 -18.87 -7.72 14.09
C THR A 94 -18.89 -6.57 15.07
N LEU A 95 -18.12 -5.53 14.79
CA LEU A 95 -17.99 -4.37 15.67
C LEU A 95 -19.01 -3.27 15.37
N GLN A 96 -19.77 -3.39 14.27
CA GLN A 96 -20.72 -2.38 13.79
C GLN A 96 -20.09 -0.99 13.61
N VAL A 97 -18.82 -0.93 13.20
CA VAL A 97 -18.08 0.32 12.98
C VAL A 97 -17.48 0.38 11.58
N TRP A 98 -17.32 1.60 11.07
CA TRP A 98 -16.51 1.86 9.88
C TRP A 98 -15.03 1.93 10.26
N ARG A 99 -14.22 1.02 9.71
CA ARG A 99 -12.76 1.11 9.81
C ARG A 99 -12.25 1.97 8.66
N ALA A 100 -11.44 2.96 8.99
CA ALA A 100 -10.79 3.81 8.00
C ALA A 100 -9.97 2.95 7.03
N GLY A 101 -9.86 3.42 5.79
CA GLY A 101 -9.04 2.79 4.76
C GLY A 101 -7.54 3.01 5.03
N SER A 102 -6.75 3.01 3.95
CA SER A 102 -5.32 3.33 4.05
C SER A 102 -5.10 4.67 4.76
N SER A 103 -4.17 4.71 5.71
CA SER A 103 -3.71 5.94 6.38
C SER A 103 -2.96 6.87 5.42
N ASN A 104 -2.44 6.33 4.31
CA ASN A 104 -1.69 7.08 3.33
C ASN A 104 -2.63 7.34 2.13
N PRO A 105 -3.03 8.61 1.91
CA PRO A 105 -3.88 8.96 0.78
C PRO A 105 -3.12 8.75 -0.54
N GLY A 106 -3.83 8.38 -1.59
CA GLY A 106 -3.27 8.30 -2.94
C GLY A 106 -2.57 7.00 -3.32
N ILE A 107 -2.46 6.03 -2.40
CA ILE A 107 -1.94 4.69 -2.73
C ILE A 107 -2.70 4.10 -3.93
N SER A 108 -1.96 3.55 -4.89
CA SER A 108 -2.52 2.96 -6.11
C SER A 108 -3.35 1.70 -5.86
N ASP A 109 -4.27 1.40 -6.79
CA ASP A 109 -5.13 0.21 -6.76
C ASP A 109 -4.38 -1.13 -6.85
N ILE A 110 -3.26 -1.17 -7.57
CA ILE A 110 -2.40 -2.35 -7.71
C ILE A 110 -1.01 -1.98 -7.23
N LEU A 111 -0.47 -2.80 -6.33
CA LEU A 111 0.90 -2.70 -5.83
C LEU A 111 1.65 -4.01 -6.06
N GLY A 112 2.98 -3.95 -6.07
CA GLY A 112 3.80 -5.14 -6.25
C GLY A 112 5.28 -4.86 -6.31
N TYR A 113 6.02 -5.87 -6.78
CA TYR A 113 7.43 -5.74 -7.10
C TYR A 113 7.82 -6.67 -8.26
N HIS A 114 8.83 -6.25 -9.03
CA HIS A 114 9.41 -7.04 -10.10
C HIS A 114 10.35 -8.09 -9.50
N ARG A 115 10.14 -9.37 -9.79
CA ARG A 115 10.84 -10.46 -9.08
C ARG A 115 12.35 -10.45 -9.29
N ALA A 116 12.81 -10.13 -10.51
CA ALA A 116 14.23 -10.17 -10.83
C ALA A 116 15.02 -9.00 -10.23
N THR A 117 14.42 -7.81 -10.14
CA THR A 117 15.13 -6.59 -9.70
C THR A 117 14.73 -6.10 -8.32
N GLY A 118 13.66 -6.64 -7.73
CA GLY A 118 13.07 -6.18 -6.47
C GLY A 118 12.41 -4.80 -6.54
N ARG A 119 12.36 -4.17 -7.72
CA ARG A 119 11.82 -2.81 -7.88
C ARG A 119 10.31 -2.78 -7.67
N PHE A 120 9.83 -1.77 -6.96
CA PHE A 120 8.43 -1.59 -6.61
C PHE A 120 7.56 -1.26 -7.84
N LEU A 121 6.30 -1.70 -7.81
CA LEU A 121 5.28 -1.42 -8.82
C LEU A 121 4.07 -0.73 -8.19
N ALA A 122 3.53 0.28 -8.88
CA ALA A 122 2.28 0.95 -8.54
C ALA A 122 1.44 1.28 -9.78
N ILE A 123 0.22 0.75 -9.88
CA ILE A 123 -0.69 1.03 -11.01
C ILE A 123 -2.02 1.53 -10.47
N GLU A 124 -2.37 2.76 -10.82
CA GLU A 124 -3.63 3.41 -10.45
C GLU A 124 -4.64 3.24 -11.59
N VAL A 125 -5.74 2.52 -11.38
CA VAL A 125 -6.65 2.09 -12.45
C VAL A 125 -7.70 3.16 -12.72
N LYS A 126 -7.83 3.58 -13.98
CA LYS A 126 -8.82 4.59 -14.40
C LYS A 126 -9.60 4.11 -15.62
N VAL A 127 -10.92 4.22 -15.56
CA VAL A 127 -11.81 3.84 -16.67
C VAL A 127 -12.66 5.01 -17.12
N GLY A 128 -13.02 5.05 -18.41
CA GLY A 128 -13.86 6.12 -18.95
C GLY A 128 -13.30 7.53 -18.65
N LYS A 129 -14.09 8.34 -17.96
CA LYS A 129 -13.78 9.75 -17.65
C LYS A 129 -13.04 9.94 -16.32
N ASP A 130 -12.69 8.87 -15.63
CA ASP A 130 -11.98 8.96 -14.35
C ASP A 130 -10.64 9.68 -14.52
N LYS A 131 -10.29 10.52 -13.55
CA LYS A 131 -9.03 11.27 -13.52
C LYS A 131 -8.22 10.92 -12.27
N LEU A 132 -6.90 11.08 -12.36
CA LEU A 132 -6.02 11.03 -11.20
C LEU A 132 -6.33 12.20 -10.26
N ARG A 133 -6.33 11.91 -8.96
CA ARG A 133 -6.36 12.94 -7.91
C ARG A 133 -4.93 13.39 -7.59
N PRO A 134 -4.72 14.61 -7.06
CA PRO A 134 -3.38 15.14 -6.79
C PRO A 134 -2.50 14.19 -5.97
N GLU A 135 -3.04 13.60 -4.90
CA GLU A 135 -2.31 12.65 -4.05
C GLU A 135 -1.89 11.37 -4.78
N GLN A 136 -2.66 10.95 -5.79
CA GLN A 136 -2.32 9.78 -6.61
C GLN A 136 -1.18 10.10 -7.57
N ILE A 137 -1.18 11.32 -8.13
CA ILE A 137 -0.08 11.82 -8.96
C ILE A 137 1.21 11.83 -8.14
N THR A 138 1.17 12.42 -6.93
CA THR A 138 2.32 12.47 -6.03
C THR A 138 2.85 11.08 -5.70
N PHE A 139 1.98 10.13 -5.34
CA PHE A 139 2.40 8.76 -5.04
C PHE A 139 3.08 8.07 -6.23
N LEU A 140 2.51 8.19 -7.44
CA LEU A 140 3.09 7.61 -8.65
C LEU A 140 4.45 8.23 -8.98
N GLU A 141 4.59 9.55 -8.81
CA GLU A 141 5.86 10.26 -9.00
C GLU A 141 6.93 9.81 -8.00
N GLU A 142 6.59 9.66 -6.73
CA GLU A 142 7.49 9.15 -5.69
C GLU A 142 8.02 7.75 -6.03
N VAL A 143 7.13 6.84 -6.46
CA VAL A 143 7.52 5.50 -6.88
C VAL A 143 8.49 5.54 -8.06
N ARG A 144 8.22 6.38 -9.08
CA ARG A 144 9.13 6.55 -10.23
C ARG A 144 10.48 7.10 -9.80
N ARG A 145 10.50 8.10 -8.91
CA ARG A 145 11.74 8.72 -8.39
C ARG A 145 12.57 7.72 -7.57
N ALA A 146 11.92 6.79 -6.87
CA ALA A 146 12.57 5.67 -6.18
C ALA A 146 13.06 4.57 -7.14
N GLY A 147 12.85 4.72 -8.46
CA GLY A 147 13.23 3.77 -9.48
C GLY A 147 12.27 2.59 -9.65
N GLY A 148 11.07 2.66 -9.05
CA GLY A 148 9.98 1.73 -9.31
C GLY A 148 9.28 2.02 -10.64
N PHE A 149 8.41 1.09 -11.03
CA PHE A 149 7.48 1.30 -12.14
C PHE A 149 6.17 1.87 -11.59
N ALA A 150 5.73 3.01 -12.12
CA ALA A 150 4.43 3.56 -11.76
C ALA A 150 3.70 4.13 -12.97
N CYS A 151 2.41 3.84 -13.11
CA CYS A 151 1.59 4.38 -14.19
C CYS A 151 0.11 4.55 -13.81
N GLU A 152 -0.59 5.39 -14.57
CA GLU A 152 -2.04 5.34 -14.67
C GLU A 152 -2.41 4.16 -15.58
N GLY A 153 -3.23 3.22 -15.12
CA GLY A 153 -3.65 2.06 -15.89
C GLY A 153 -5.01 2.27 -16.55
N ARG A 154 -5.03 2.60 -17.85
CA ARG A 154 -6.27 2.80 -18.64
C ARG A 154 -6.60 1.64 -19.56
N SER A 155 -5.60 0.85 -19.96
CA SER A 155 -5.81 -0.37 -20.75
C SER A 155 -4.66 -1.37 -20.54
N LEU A 156 -4.90 -2.64 -20.87
CA LEU A 156 -3.85 -3.66 -20.86
C LEU A 156 -2.69 -3.30 -21.78
N GLU A 157 -3.01 -2.81 -22.98
CA GLU A 157 -2.01 -2.50 -24.00
C GLU A 157 -1.07 -1.40 -23.55
N GLN A 158 -1.64 -0.29 -23.06
CA GLN A 158 -0.87 0.85 -22.58
C GLN A 158 0.04 0.45 -21.41
N VAL A 159 -0.48 -0.27 -20.42
CA VAL A 159 0.34 -0.73 -19.29
C VAL A 159 1.43 -1.71 -19.74
N ARG A 160 1.13 -2.63 -20.67
CA ARG A 160 2.13 -3.56 -21.20
C ARG A 160 3.26 -2.83 -21.92
N GLN A 161 2.93 -1.85 -22.75
CA GLN A 161 3.92 -1.05 -23.48
C GLN A 161 4.82 -0.27 -22.53
N GLU A 162 4.24 0.46 -21.57
CA GLU A 162 5.01 1.22 -20.59
C GLU A 162 5.86 0.32 -19.70
N PHE A 163 5.32 -0.81 -19.24
CA PHE A 163 6.06 -1.77 -18.43
C PHE A 163 7.24 -2.37 -19.21
N THR A 164 7.03 -2.72 -20.47
CA THR A 164 8.08 -3.28 -21.34
C THR A 164 9.19 -2.26 -21.57
N GLN A 165 8.85 -1.00 -21.88
CA GLN A 165 9.82 0.08 -22.03
C GLN A 165 10.61 0.32 -20.74
N TRP A 166 9.93 0.38 -19.59
CA TRP A 166 10.58 0.51 -18.30
C TRP A 166 11.51 -0.67 -18.01
N ARG A 167 11.07 -1.91 -18.26
CA ARG A 167 11.89 -3.12 -18.04
C ARG A 167 13.16 -3.07 -18.88
N HIS A 168 13.08 -2.72 -20.16
CA HIS A 168 14.26 -2.56 -21.03
C HIS A 168 15.20 -1.46 -20.56
N SER A 169 14.68 -0.38 -19.96
CA SER A 169 15.52 0.68 -19.39
C SER A 169 16.39 0.21 -18.22
N LEU A 170 16.06 -0.93 -17.61
CA LEU A 170 16.85 -1.53 -16.53
C LEU A 170 18.04 -2.34 -17.03
N GLY A 171 18.22 -2.50 -18.35
CA GLY A 171 19.30 -3.32 -18.93
C GLY A 171 19.11 -4.82 -18.71
N ALA A 172 17.86 -5.27 -18.51
CA ALA A 172 17.46 -6.67 -18.40
C ALA A 172 16.78 -7.17 -19.68
#